data_AF-A0A2V3TQX2-F1
#
_entry.id   AF-A0A2V3TQX2-F1
#
_cell.length_a   1.000
_cell.length_b   1.000
_cell.length_c   1.000
_cell.angle_alpha   90.00
_cell.angle_beta   90.00
_cell.angle_gamma   90.00
#
_symmetry.space_group_name_H-M   'P 1'
#
loop_
_entity.id
_entity.type
_entity.pdbx_description
1 polymer ?
#
loop_
_entity_poly.entity_id
_entity_poly.type
_entity_poly.pdbx_seq_one_letter_code
_entity_poly.pdbx_strand_id
1 'polypeptide(L)' 'MNTPVVTAPTPTQPLPGSIATASTLAFALVHRYVDGTPLYRLAQTFERAGVPISRGALAHWVIGSDKHLLRIYGA' A
#
# COMPACT_ATOMS: atom_id res chain seq x y z
N MET A 1 -18.92 -22.94 -31.07
CA MET A 1 -18.08 -23.31 -29.91
C MET A 1 -18.04 -22.11 -28.98
N ASN A 2 -18.72 -22.16 -27.83
CA ASN A 2 -18.76 -21.05 -26.87
C ASN A 2 -17.87 -21.41 -25.68
N THR A 3 -16.61 -20.97 -25.70
CA THR A 3 -15.68 -21.21 -24.59
C THR A 3 -15.94 -20.17 -23.51
N PRO A 4 -16.39 -20.55 -22.30
CA PRO A 4 -16.61 -19.58 -21.24
C PRO A 4 -15.28 -18.98 -20.79
N VAL A 5 -15.23 -17.65 -20.69
CA VAL A 5 -14.09 -16.95 -20.09
C VAL A 5 -14.11 -17.24 -18.59
N VAL A 6 -13.10 -17.98 -18.11
CA VAL A 6 -12.91 -18.24 -16.68
C VAL A 6 -11.88 -17.26 -16.15
N THR A 7 -12.30 -16.35 -15.26
CA THR A 7 -11.42 -15.37 -14.62
C THR A 7 -10.85 -15.95 -13.32
N ALA A 8 -9.55 -15.77 -13.08
CA ALA A 8 -8.92 -16.17 -11.84
C ALA A 8 -9.45 -15.35 -10.65
N PRO A 9 -9.56 -15.95 -9.44
CA PRO A 9 -9.92 -15.20 -8.25
C PRO A 9 -8.84 -14.16 -7.93
N THR A 10 -9.26 -12.96 -7.53
CA THR A 10 -8.35 -11.90 -7.10
C THR A 10 -7.53 -12.38 -5.90
N PRO A 11 -6.20 -12.21 -5.92
CA PRO A 11 -5.36 -12.55 -4.78
C PRO A 11 -5.73 -11.71 -3.56
N THR A 12 -5.58 -12.28 -2.37
CA THR A 12 -5.87 -11.58 -1.11
C THR A 12 -4.98 -10.33 -0.99
N GLN A 13 -5.62 -9.16 -0.90
CA GLN A 13 -4.92 -7.90 -0.68
C GLN A 13 -4.40 -7.82 0.77
N PRO A 14 -3.17 -7.32 1.00
CA PRO A 14 -2.64 -7.16 2.36
C PRO A 14 -3.50 -6.21 3.23
N LEU A 15 -4.09 -5.21 2.58
CA LEU A 15 -5.04 -4.29 3.19
C LEU A 15 -6.37 -4.35 2.42
N PRO A 16 -7.38 -5.08 2.94
CA PRO A 16 -8.69 -5.17 2.29
C PRO A 16 -9.31 -3.80 2.06
N GLY A 17 -9.91 -3.59 0.88
CA GLY A 17 -10.52 -2.31 0.48
C GLY A 17 -9.51 -1.22 0.07
N SER A 18 -8.22 -1.53 0.03
CA SER A 18 -7.17 -0.65 -0.51
C SER A 18 -6.75 -1.07 -1.92
N ILE A 19 -6.29 -0.10 -2.71
CA ILE A 19 -5.62 -0.34 -4.01
C ILE A 19 -4.13 -0.67 -3.86
N ALA A 20 -3.57 -0.53 -2.66
CA ALA A 20 -2.15 -0.70 -2.43
C ALA A 20 -1.75 -2.18 -2.41
N THR A 21 -0.84 -2.54 -3.31
CA THR A 21 -0.18 -3.84 -3.30
C THR A 21 0.79 -3.97 -2.12
N ALA A 22 1.26 -5.19 -1.83
CA ALA A 22 2.28 -5.41 -0.81
C ALA A 22 3.54 -4.55 -1.03
N SER A 23 4.00 -4.44 -2.29
CA SER A 23 5.15 -3.62 -2.66
C SER A 23 4.89 -2.13 -2.43
N THR A 24 3.68 -1.65 -2.73
CA THR A 24 3.28 -0.25 -2.49
C THR A 24 3.27 0.08 -1.00
N LEU A 25 2.76 -0.84 -0.17
CA LEU A 25 2.77 -0.69 1.29
C LEU A 25 4.20 -0.69 1.82
N ALA A 26 5.04 -1.64 1.40
CA ALA A 26 6.44 -1.70 1.81
C ALA A 26 7.19 -0.41 1.46
N PHE A 27 7.00 0.12 0.25
CA PHE A 27 7.57 1.38 -0.19
C PHE A 27 7.15 2.55 0.71
N ALA A 28 5.85 2.66 1.03
CA ALA A 28 5.35 3.72 1.90
C ALA A 28 5.91 3.62 3.33
N LEU A 29 6.04 2.39 3.86
CA LEU A 29 6.58 2.13 5.19
C LEU A 29 8.07 2.44 5.28
N VAL A 30 8.88 2.04 4.29
CA VAL A 30 10.31 2.36 4.22
C VAL A 30 10.50 3.87 4.20
N HIS A 31 9.79 4.57 3.31
CA HIS A 31 9.88 6.02 3.26
C HIS A 31 9.46 6.70 4.56
N ARG A 32 8.43 6.19 5.23
CA ARG A 32 7.94 6.76 6.49
C ARG A 32 8.91 6.55 7.64
N TYR A 33 9.38 5.32 7.82
CA TYR A 33 10.09 4.90 9.04
C TYR A 33 11.60 4.85 8.88
N VAL A 34 12.11 4.46 7.71
CA VAL A 34 13.55 4.38 7.44
C VAL A 34 14.07 5.73 6.95
N ASP A 35 13.43 6.31 5.93
CA ASP A 35 13.90 7.58 5.35
C ASP A 35 13.35 8.81 6.09
N GLY A 36 12.45 8.63 7.06
CA GLY A 36 11.84 9.72 7.82
C GLY A 36 11.01 10.70 6.97
N THR A 37 10.54 10.28 5.79
CA THR A 37 9.77 11.11 4.86
C THR A 37 8.37 11.39 5.43
N PRO A 38 7.98 12.67 5.60
CA PRO A 38 6.62 13.01 5.99
C PRO A 38 5.60 12.62 4.92
N LEU A 39 4.40 12.18 5.33
CA LEU A 39 3.39 11.67 4.39
C LEU A 39 2.94 12.68 3.32
N TYR A 40 2.95 13.98 3.64
CA TYR A 40 2.64 15.01 2.63
C TYR A 40 3.71 15.07 1.53
N ARG A 41 4.98 14.82 1.87
CA ARG A 41 6.08 14.82 0.91
C ARG A 41 6.03 13.57 0.05
N LEU A 42 5.69 12.42 0.65
CA LEU A 42 5.46 11.19 -0.09
C LEU A 42 4.28 11.32 -1.07
N ALA A 43 3.17 11.95 -0.64
CA ALA A 43 2.05 12.26 -1.52
C ALA A 43 2.47 13.12 -2.72
N GLN A 44 3.27 14.17 -2.50
CA GLN A 44 3.83 14.98 -3.58
C GLN A 44 4.75 14.17 -4.51
N THR A 45 5.49 13.19 -3.99
CA THR A 45 6.31 12.29 -4.84
C THR A 45 5.43 11.46 -5.76
N PHE A 46 4.34 10.90 -5.25
CA PHE A 46 3.36 10.18 -6.04
C PHE A 46 2.68 11.07 -7.09
N GLU A 47 2.33 12.30 -6.72
CA GLU A 47 1.76 13.30 -7.63
C GLU A 47 2.73 13.64 -8.77
N ARG A 48 4.03 13.83 -8.49
CA ARG A 48 5.06 14.03 -9.53
C ARG A 48 5.21 12.84 -10.48
N ALA A 49 4.89 11.63 -10.02
CA ALA A 49 4.88 10.43 -10.83
C ALA A 49 3.55 10.23 -11.60
N GLY A 50 2.62 11.19 -11.54
CA GLY A 50 1.32 11.10 -12.21
C GLY A 50 0.31 10.20 -11.49
N VAL A 51 0.57 9.82 -10.24
CA VAL A 51 -0.29 8.95 -9.43
C VAL A 51 -0.77 9.73 -8.20
N PRO A 52 -1.80 10.58 -8.32
CA PRO A 52 -2.24 11.39 -7.19
C PRO A 52 -2.83 10.51 -6.06
N ILE A 53 -2.16 10.47 -4.91
CA ILE A 53 -2.61 9.78 -3.70
C ILE A 53 -2.78 10.78 -2.57
N SER A 54 -3.93 10.75 -1.89
CA SER A 54 -4.19 11.65 -0.77
C SER A 54 -3.34 11.27 0.45
N ARG A 55 -2.97 12.28 1.25
CA ARG A 55 -2.28 12.05 2.53
C ARG A 55 -3.09 11.14 3.48
N GLY A 56 -4.42 11.22 3.42
CA GLY A 56 -5.31 10.35 4.19
C GLY A 56 -5.23 8.89 3.77
N ALA A 57 -5.15 8.61 2.47
CA ALA A 57 -4.94 7.25 1.96
C ALA A 57 -3.58 6.70 2.42
N LEU A 58 -2.50 7.49 2.32
CA LEU A 58 -1.18 7.08 2.83
C LEU A 58 -1.19 6.82 4.34
N ALA A 59 -1.89 7.65 5.13
CA ALA A 59 -2.03 7.44 6.56
C ALA A 59 -2.77 6.13 6.88
N HIS A 60 -3.88 5.87 6.17
CA HIS A 60 -4.60 4.60 6.29
C HIS A 60 -3.69 3.42 5.92
N TRP A 61 -2.90 3.52 4.86
CA TRP A 61 -1.95 2.47 4.47
C TRP A 61 -0.91 2.18 5.54
N VAL A 62 -0.30 3.22 6.12
CA VAL A 62 0.72 3.07 7.16
C VAL A 62 0.11 2.44 8.42
N ILE A 63 -1.02 2.97 8.91
CA ILE A 63 -1.69 2.48 10.12
C ILE A 63 -2.19 1.04 9.92
N GLY A 64 -2.86 0.78 8.79
CA GLY A 64 -3.42 -0.53 8.48
C GLY A 64 -2.36 -1.62 8.24
N SER A 65 -1.11 -1.24 7.97
CA SER A 65 0.00 -2.17 7.80
C SER A 65 0.67 -2.57 9.11
N ASP A 66 0.37 -1.90 10.23
CA ASP A 66 0.93 -2.21 11.56
C ASP A 66 0.73 -3.68 11.95
N LYS A 67 -0.44 -4.25 11.63
CA LYS A 67 -0.77 -5.67 11.83
C LYS A 67 0.24 -6.64 11.19
N HIS A 68 0.93 -6.22 10.12
CA HIS A 68 1.94 -7.03 9.43
C HIS A 68 3.33 -6.85 10.05
N LEU A 69 3.61 -5.69 10.63
CA LEU A 69 4.88 -5.37 11.28
C LEU A 69 4.99 -6.01 12.67
N LEU A 70 3.88 -6.15 13.39
CA LEU A 70 3.82 -6.83 14.69
C LEU A 70 4.45 -8.24 14.65
N ARG A 71 4.31 -8.96 13.54
CA ARG A 71 4.92 -10.29 13.38
C ARG A 71 6.45 -10.27 13.40
N ILE A 72 7.05 -9.17 12.94
CA ILE A 72 8.51 -9.04 12.78
C ILE A 72 9.13 -8.45 14.05
N TYR A 73 8.46 -7.47 14.67
CA TYR A 73 8.99 -6.73 15.80
C TYR A 73 8.43 -7.16 17.17
N GLY A 74 7.42 -8.04 17.19
CA GLY A 74 6.79 -8.53 18.43
C GLY A 74 7.43 -9.81 18.99
N ALA A 75 8.63 -10.19 18.53
CA ALA A 75 9.40 -11.33 19.03
C ALA A 75 10.42 -10.90 20.10
#